data_AF-A0A3N6I785-F1
#
_entry.id   AF-A0A3N6I785-F1
#
_cell.length_a   1.000
_cell.length_b   1.000
_cell.length_c   1.000
_cell.angle_alpha   90.00
_cell.angle_beta   90.00
_cell.angle_gamma   90.00
#
_symmetry.space_group_name_H-M   'P 1'
#
loop_
_entity.id
_entity.type
_entity.pdbx_description
1 polymer ?
#
loop_
_entity_poly.entity_id
_entity_poly.type
_entity_poly.pdbx_seq_one_letter_code
_entity_poly.pdbx_strand_id
1 'polypeptide(L)'
;MCHPSWARARTSAQRLKDLVRLRRIRDRIDREYARPLDVEALARGEDMTARHLSREFRQPYGRSPYDYLMTRRIARATLLLRRDDISLPEVCAEAGFSSLETFSIRFTELVGSPPSA
;
A
#
# COMPACT_ATOMS: atom_id res chain seq x y z
N MET A 1 22.53 20.00 31.87
CA MET A 1 23.09 20.27 30.52
C MET A 1 22.81 19.06 29.62
N CYS A 2 22.12 19.23 28.49
CA CYS A 2 21.88 18.13 27.53
C CYS A 2 23.16 17.85 26.74
N HIS A 3 23.76 16.67 26.90
CA HIS A 3 24.88 16.26 26.06
C HIS A 3 24.42 15.98 24.62
N PRO A 4 25.14 16.47 23.59
CA PRO A 4 24.75 16.31 22.18
C PRO A 4 24.69 14.85 21.68
N SER A 5 25.32 13.90 22.39
CA SER A 5 25.17 12.46 22.13
C SER A 5 23.77 11.93 22.44
N TRP A 6 23.10 12.44 23.48
CA TRP A 6 21.74 12.03 23.85
C TRP A 6 20.69 12.54 22.87
N ALA A 7 20.88 13.74 22.33
CA ALA A 7 20.02 14.29 21.29
C ALA A 7 20.03 13.39 20.04
N ARG A 8 21.22 12.94 19.60
CA ARG A 8 21.36 12.01 18.47
C ARG A 8 20.76 10.63 18.77
N ALA A 9 21.03 10.07 19.95
CA ALA A 9 20.47 8.78 20.35
C ALA A 9 18.93 8.79 20.36
N ARG A 10 18.32 9.88 20.87
CA ARG A 10 16.87 10.07 20.87
C ARG A 10 16.28 10.15 19.47
N THR A 11 16.92 10.90 18.56
CA THR A 11 16.48 10.99 17.16
C THR A 11 16.56 9.63 16.47
N SER A 12 17.63 8.86 16.69
CA SER A 12 17.76 7.50 16.15
C SER A 12 16.68 6.56 16.69
N ALA A 13 16.42 6.61 18.00
CA ALA A 13 15.36 5.81 18.62
C ALA A 13 13.98 6.16 18.07
N GLN A 14 13.69 7.45 17.83
CA GLN A 14 12.44 7.87 17.21
C GLN A 14 12.32 7.33 15.78
N ARG A 15 13.38 7.45 14.98
CA ARG A 15 13.41 6.95 13.60
C ARG A 15 13.14 5.45 13.51
N LEU A 16 13.70 4.67 14.44
CA LEU A 16 13.43 3.23 14.52
C LEU A 16 11.96 2.94 14.84
N LYS A 17 11.36 3.68 15.77
CA LYS A 17 9.92 3.56 16.08
C LYS A 17 9.07 3.88 14.86
N ASP A 18 9.40 4.94 14.12
CA ASP A 18 8.67 5.32 12.92
C ASP A 18 8.77 4.24 11.84
N LEU A 19 9.96 3.67 11.61
CA LEU A 19 10.14 2.55 10.67
C LEU A 19 9.34 1.31 11.07
N VAL A 20 9.23 1.01 12.37
CA VAL A 20 8.39 -0.10 12.86
C VAL A 20 6.92 0.15 12.54
N ARG A 21 6.41 1.37 12.76
CA ARG A 21 5.02 1.74 12.41
C ARG A 21 4.78 1.62 10.90
N LEU A 22 5.67 2.17 10.08
CA LEU A 22 5.57 2.10 8.62
C LEU A 22 5.59 0.65 8.11
N ARG A 23 6.40 -0.21 8.73
CA ARG A 23 6.42 -1.66 8.43
C ARG A 23 5.09 -2.31 8.76
N ARG A 24 4.48 -2.03 9.92
CA ARG A 24 3.16 -2.57 10.28
C ARG A 24 2.09 -2.16 9.28
N ILE A 25 2.13 -0.92 8.80
CA ILE A 25 1.21 -0.43 7.76
C ILE A 25 1.40 -1.21 6.46
N ARG A 26 2.64 -1.39 6.00
CA ARG A 26 2.94 -2.20 4.81
C ARG A 26 2.44 -3.63 4.98
N ASP A 27 2.76 -4.26 6.11
CA ASP A 27 2.38 -5.64 6.39
C ASP A 27 0.84 -5.79 6.47
N ARG A 28 0.12 -4.76 6.93
CA ARG A 28 -1.35 -4.69 6.87
C ARG A 28 -1.86 -4.58 5.44
N ILE A 29 -1.28 -3.69 4.62
CA ILE A 29 -1.63 -3.60 3.18
C ILE A 29 -1.44 -4.96 2.51
N ASP A 30 -0.32 -5.63 2.77
CA ASP A 30 0.02 -6.91 2.15
C ASP A 30 -0.96 -8.02 2.51
N ARG A 31 -1.48 -8.02 3.74
CA ARG A 31 -2.45 -8.99 4.24
C ARG A 31 -3.87 -8.69 3.80
N GLU A 32 -4.23 -7.41 3.74
CA GLU A 32 -5.63 -6.96 3.64
C GLU A 32 -5.92 -6.25 2.31
N TYR A 33 -5.05 -6.33 1.31
CA TYR A 33 -5.15 -5.56 0.06
C TYR A 33 -6.54 -5.64 -0.62
N ALA A 34 -7.24 -6.78 -0.50
CA ALA A 34 -8.56 -6.98 -1.10
C ALA A 34 -9.70 -6.28 -0.36
N ARG A 35 -9.50 -5.88 0.90
CA ARG A 35 -10.49 -5.15 1.70
C ARG A 35 -10.61 -3.70 1.21
N PRO A 36 -11.73 -3.01 1.51
CA PRO A 36 -11.87 -1.57 1.28
C PRO A 36 -10.94 -0.78 2.23
N LEU A 37 -9.64 -0.83 1.93
CA LEU A 37 -8.60 -0.08 2.60
C LEU A 37 -8.46 1.28 1.92
N ASP A 38 -8.56 2.33 2.72
CA ASP A 38 -8.11 3.66 2.34
C ASP A 38 -6.90 4.08 3.19
N VAL A 39 -6.18 5.11 2.71
CA VAL A 39 -4.98 5.61 3.39
C VAL A 39 -5.31 6.19 4.77
N GLU A 40 -6.54 6.68 4.99
CA GLU A 40 -6.96 7.24 6.27
C GLU A 40 -7.12 6.15 7.34
N ALA A 41 -7.68 5.01 6.99
CA ALA A 41 -7.84 3.85 7.86
C ALA A 41 -6.49 3.20 8.22
N LEU A 42 -5.52 3.27 7.30
CA LEU A 42 -4.14 2.87 7.58
C LEU A 42 -3.46 3.85 8.55
N ALA A 43 -3.62 5.14 8.32
CA ALA A 43 -3.01 6.19 9.14
C ALA A 43 -3.59 6.21 10.56
N ARG A 44 -4.92 6.11 10.69
CA ARG A 44 -5.61 6.02 12.00
C ARG A 44 -5.14 4.83 12.83
N GLY A 45 -4.75 3.71 12.20
CA GLY A 45 -4.26 2.53 12.90
C GLY A 45 -2.90 2.70 13.59
N GLU A 46 -2.15 3.76 13.27
CA GLU A 46 -0.82 4.04 13.84
C GLU A 46 -0.70 5.50 14.34
N ASP A 47 -1.83 6.14 14.67
CA ASP A 47 -1.93 7.52 15.17
C ASP A 47 -1.27 8.57 14.24
N MET A 48 -1.43 8.40 12.93
CA MET A 48 -0.93 9.31 11.91
C MET A 48 -2.06 9.99 11.14
N THR A 49 -1.78 11.19 10.60
CA THR A 49 -2.60 11.76 9.53
C THR A 49 -2.23 11.12 8.19
N ALA A 50 -3.18 11.04 7.24
CA ALA A 50 -2.92 10.48 5.91
C ALA A 50 -1.80 11.22 5.16
N ARG A 51 -1.70 12.55 5.34
CA ARG A 51 -0.61 13.37 4.78
C ARG A 51 0.74 13.00 5.38
N HIS A 52 0.81 12.85 6.70
CA HIS A 52 2.06 12.45 7.38
C HIS A 52 2.47 11.06 6.93
N LEU A 53 1.54 10.10 6.97
CA LEU A 53 1.78 8.74 6.51
C LEU A 53 2.31 8.72 5.07
N SER A 54 1.65 9.42 4.14
CA SER A 54 2.07 9.44 2.74
C SER A 54 3.51 9.91 2.56
N ARG A 55 3.92 10.93 3.32
CA ARG A 55 5.29 11.46 3.27
C ARG A 55 6.30 10.49 3.87
N GLU A 56 6.03 9.97 5.07
CA GLU A 56 6.97 9.09 5.77
C GLU A 56 7.08 7.71 5.11
N PHE A 57 6.00 7.19 4.54
CA PHE A 57 5.99 5.90 3.85
C PHE A 57 6.80 5.93 2.55
N ARG A 58 6.82 7.08 1.84
CA ARG A 58 7.58 7.24 0.61
C ARG A 58 9.10 7.17 0.83
N GLN A 59 9.58 7.56 2.01
CA GLN A 59 11.00 7.57 2.36
C GLN A 59 11.65 6.17 2.28
N PRO A 60 11.15 5.13 2.98
CA PRO A 60 11.72 3.78 2.90
C PRO A 60 11.18 2.94 1.73
N TYR A 61 10.01 3.24 1.17
CA TYR A 61 9.35 2.38 0.17
C TYR A 61 9.29 2.96 -1.25
N GLY A 62 9.76 4.20 -1.44
CA GLY A 62 9.84 4.88 -2.74
C GLY A 62 8.51 5.32 -3.35
N ARG A 63 7.38 4.99 -2.72
CA ARG A 63 6.03 5.27 -3.23
C ARG A 63 5.05 5.60 -2.10
N SER A 64 3.90 6.21 -2.42
CA SER A 64 2.88 6.47 -1.40
C SER A 64 2.19 5.16 -0.95
N PRO A 65 1.51 5.13 0.22
CA PRO A 65 0.73 3.97 0.64
C PRO A 65 -0.36 3.59 -0.35
N TYR A 66 -0.99 4.59 -0.99
CA TYR A 66 -2.00 4.37 -2.04
C TYR A 66 -1.38 3.65 -3.24
N ASP A 67 -0.27 4.17 -3.78
CA ASP A 67 0.41 3.56 -4.92
C ASP A 67 0.88 2.14 -4.61
N TYR A 68 1.34 1.91 -3.37
CA TYR A 68 1.73 0.60 -2.89
C TYR A 68 0.53 -0.36 -2.86
N LEU A 69 -0.60 0.04 -2.28
CA LEU A 69 -1.83 -0.74 -2.29
C LEU A 69 -2.29 -1.06 -3.72
N MET A 70 -2.33 -0.07 -4.61
CA MET A 70 -2.71 -0.29 -6.01
C MET A 70 -1.76 -1.27 -6.71
N THR A 71 -0.45 -1.14 -6.50
CA THR A 71 0.53 -2.09 -7.05
C THR A 71 0.26 -3.52 -6.55
N ARG A 72 -0.04 -3.68 -5.26
CA ARG A 72 -0.36 -4.99 -4.67
C ARG A 72 -1.62 -5.60 -5.27
N ARG A 73 -2.67 -4.80 -5.44
CA ARG A 73 -3.93 -5.24 -6.07
C ARG A 73 -3.72 -5.67 -7.52
N ILE A 74 -3.02 -4.87 -8.32
CA ILE A 74 -2.71 -5.22 -9.71
C ILE A 74 -1.82 -6.46 -9.80
N ALA A 75 -0.79 -6.57 -8.97
CA ALA A 75 0.04 -7.77 -8.92
C ALA A 75 -0.78 -9.04 -8.63
N ARG A 76 -1.78 -8.94 -7.72
CA ARG A 76 -2.71 -10.04 -7.48
C ARG A 76 -3.59 -10.34 -8.70
N ALA A 77 -4.15 -9.31 -9.33
CA ALA A 77 -4.97 -9.46 -10.53
C ALA A 77 -4.21 -10.15 -11.66
N THR A 78 -2.96 -9.75 -11.92
CA THR A 78 -2.09 -10.38 -12.93
C THR A 78 -1.85 -11.87 -12.65
N LEU A 79 -1.78 -12.28 -11.38
CA LEU A 79 -1.68 -13.70 -11.03
C LEU A 79 -3.00 -14.44 -11.25
N LEU A 80 -4.13 -13.81 -10.99
CA LEU A 80 -5.45 -14.42 -11.18
C LEU A 80 -5.80 -14.58 -12.66
N LEU A 81 -5.46 -13.62 -13.51
CA LEU A 81 -5.67 -13.67 -14.96
C LEU A 81 -4.92 -14.81 -15.66
N ARG A 82 -3.99 -15.49 -14.98
CA ARG A 82 -3.31 -16.69 -15.51
C ARG A 82 -4.13 -17.96 -15.36
N ARG A 83 -5.31 -17.88 -14.74
CA ARG A 83 -6.20 -19.01 -14.53
C ARG A 83 -7.34 -18.94 -15.55
N ASP A 84 -7.60 -20.07 -16.20
CA ASP A 84 -8.67 -20.16 -17.22
C ASP A 84 -10.08 -20.25 -16.60
N ASP A 85 -10.18 -20.38 -15.27
CA ASP A 85 -11.42 -20.65 -14.53
C ASP A 85 -11.99 -19.42 -13.79
N ILE A 86 -11.49 -18.21 -14.06
CA ILE A 86 -11.93 -16.99 -13.39
C ILE A 86 -12.29 -15.89 -14.39
N SER A 87 -13.48 -15.31 -14.23
CA SER A 87 -13.95 -14.22 -15.08
C SER A 87 -13.31 -12.88 -14.69
N LEU A 88 -13.23 -11.94 -15.64
CA LEU A 88 -12.69 -10.60 -15.39
C LEU A 88 -13.39 -9.85 -14.22
N PRO A 89 -14.73 -9.90 -14.06
CA PRO A 89 -15.41 -9.36 -12.88
C PRO A 89 -14.95 -10.00 -11.56
N GLU A 90 -14.74 -11.32 -11.53
CA GLU A 90 -14.24 -12.01 -10.34
C GLU A 90 -12.80 -11.62 -10.03
N VAL A 91 -11.93 -11.51 -11.04
CA VAL A 91 -10.56 -10.98 -10.87
C VAL A 91 -10.58 -9.59 -10.26
N CYS A 92 -11.43 -8.70 -10.76
CA CYS A 92 -11.59 -7.34 -10.26
C CYS A 92 -11.98 -7.34 -8.76
N ALA A 93 -12.98 -8.13 -8.39
CA ALA A 93 -13.46 -8.24 -7.01
C ALA A 93 -12.40 -8.85 -6.08
N GLU A 94 -11.77 -9.95 -6.47
CA GLU A 94 -10.72 -10.65 -5.72
C GLU A 94 -9.44 -9.82 -5.56
N ALA A 95 -9.15 -8.94 -6.51
CA ALA A 95 -8.08 -7.96 -6.40
C ALA A 95 -8.44 -6.76 -5.50
N GLY A 96 -9.70 -6.64 -5.05
CA GLY A 96 -10.17 -5.60 -4.14
C GLY A 96 -10.62 -4.30 -4.82
N PHE A 97 -10.96 -4.33 -6.10
CA PHE A 97 -11.53 -3.17 -6.80
C PHE A 97 -13.05 -3.18 -6.68
N SER A 98 -13.63 -1.99 -6.46
CA SER A 98 -15.08 -1.80 -6.35
C SER A 98 -15.78 -1.64 -7.70
N SER A 99 -15.02 -1.43 -8.79
CA SER A 99 -15.58 -1.33 -10.14
C SER A 99 -14.57 -1.80 -11.19
N LEU A 100 -15.11 -2.41 -12.25
CA LEU A 100 -14.34 -2.86 -13.41
C LEU A 100 -13.66 -1.69 -14.15
N GLU A 101 -14.30 -0.53 -14.19
CA GLU A 101 -13.75 0.66 -14.84
C GLU A 101 -12.46 1.12 -14.15
N THR A 102 -12.49 1.29 -12.81
CA THR A 102 -11.30 1.69 -12.06
C THR A 102 -10.21 0.63 -12.15
N PHE A 103 -10.59 -0.64 -12.10
CA PHE A 103 -9.66 -1.75 -12.29
C PHE A 103 -8.95 -1.68 -13.64
N SER A 104 -9.70 -1.57 -14.74
CA SER A 104 -9.14 -1.54 -16.10
C SER A 104 -8.20 -0.36 -16.33
N ILE A 105 -8.56 0.83 -15.84
CA ILE A 105 -7.69 2.03 -15.92
C ILE A 105 -6.38 1.77 -15.16
N ARG A 106 -6.46 1.38 -13.87
CA ARG A 106 -5.28 1.17 -13.03
C ARG A 106 -4.41 0.01 -13.51
N PHE A 107 -5.02 -1.05 -14.02
CA PHE A 107 -4.31 -2.17 -14.60
C PHE A 107 -3.50 -1.72 -15.81
N THR A 108 -4.13 -1.00 -16.73
CA THR A 108 -3.46 -0.49 -17.94
C THR A 108 -2.33 0.48 -17.59
N GLU A 109 -2.53 1.40 -16.64
CA GLU A 109 -1.49 2.33 -16.18
C GLU A 109 -0.25 1.61 -15.61
N LEU A 110 -0.45 0.50 -14.88
CA LEU A 110 0.62 -0.19 -14.19
C LEU A 110 1.25 -1.35 -14.99
N VAL A 111 0.49 -1.97 -15.90
CA VAL A 111 0.93 -3.13 -16.70
C VAL A 111 1.29 -2.73 -18.12
N GLY A 112 0.73 -1.63 -18.65
CA GLY A 112 0.95 -1.13 -20.00
C GLY A 112 -0.03 -1.65 -21.05
N SER A 113 -0.91 -2.59 -20.69
CA SER A 113 -1.97 -3.12 -21.55
C SER A 113 -3.25 -3.38 -20.75
N PRO A 114 -4.44 -3.38 -21.40
CA PRO A 114 -5.69 -3.73 -20.73
C PRO A 114 -5.66 -5.15 -20.13
N PRO A 115 -6.47 -5.43 -19.10
CA PRO A 115 -6.57 -6.78 -18.57
C PRO A 115 -7.30 -7.67 -19.59
N SER A 116 -6.64 -8.73 -20.03
CA SER A 116 -7.21 -9.79 -20.84
C SER A 116 -7.22 -11.08 -20.03
N ALA A 117 -8.37 -11.75 -19.99
CA ALA A 117 -8.47 -13.16 -19.61
C ALA A 117 -8.07 -14.03 -20.81
#